data_AF-A0A833G1Z9-F1
#
_entry.id   AF-A0A833G1Z9-F1
#
_cell.length_a   1.000
_cell.length_b   1.000
_cell.length_c   1.000
_cell.angle_alpha   90.00
_cell.angle_beta   90.00
_cell.angle_gamma   90.00
#
_symmetry.space_group_name_H-M   'P 1'
#
loop_
_entity.id
_entity.type
_entity.pdbx_description
1 polymer ?
#
loop_
_entity_poly.entity_id
_entity_poly.type
_entity_poly.pdbx_seq_one_letter_code
_entity_poly.pdbx_strand_id
1 'polypeptide(L)'
;GLLPPSKGALVRFSKAGPTVVDGPFSETKELIGGFWILDVKSKEECLEWVKQIPFEEGEVEVRQIAEVEDFTRDEVSAPALDQEKAWRERGDWDQQIG
;
A
#
# COMPACT_ATOMS: atom_id res chain seq x y z
N GLY A 1 9.86 6.58 8.88
CA GLY A 1 9.58 7.91 8.30
C GLY A 1 10.16 7.97 6.89
N LEU A 2 9.58 8.82 6.04
CA LEU A 2 10.01 9.02 4.66
C LEU A 2 10.86 10.29 4.55
N LEU A 3 11.74 10.33 3.56
CA LEU A 3 12.46 11.56 3.20
C LEU A 3 11.49 12.60 2.61
N PRO A 4 11.89 13.89 2.55
CA PRO A 4 11.06 14.93 1.94
C PRO A 4 10.60 14.54 0.53
N PRO A 5 9.35 14.86 0.13
CA PRO A 5 8.82 14.47 -1.18
C PRO A 5 9.64 14.96 -2.38
N SER A 6 10.42 16.03 -2.22
CA SER A 6 11.36 16.53 -3.23
C SER A 6 12.48 15.54 -3.58
N LYS A 7 12.68 14.49 -2.79
CA LYS A 7 13.62 13.39 -3.07
C LYS A 7 12.93 12.14 -3.63
N GLY A 8 11.62 12.20 -3.87
CA GLY A 8 10.84 11.13 -4.49
C GLY A 8 10.66 11.31 -6.00
N ALA A 9 10.04 10.31 -6.61
CA ALA A 9 9.55 10.35 -7.98
C ALA A 9 8.16 9.70 -8.04
N LEU A 10 7.36 10.14 -8.99
CA LEU A 10 6.05 9.58 -9.30
C LEU A 10 6.12 8.81 -10.62
N VAL A 11 5.66 7.56 -10.61
CA VAL A 11 5.44 6.79 -11.83
C VAL A 11 3.95 6.84 -12.19
N ARG A 12 3.63 7.36 -13.37
CA ARG A 12 2.27 7.38 -13.92
C ARG A 12 2.13 6.30 -14.98
N PHE A 13 1.10 5.47 -14.86
CA PHE A 13 0.81 4.41 -15.81
C PHE A 13 -0.29 4.86 -16.78
N SER A 14 -0.13 4.51 -18.06
CA SER A 14 -1.10 4.78 -19.12
C SER A 14 -1.08 3.66 -20.17
N LYS A 15 -2.02 3.69 -21.12
CA LYS A 15 -2.00 2.77 -22.27
C LYS A 15 -0.74 2.91 -23.14
N ALA A 16 -0.05 4.05 -23.07
CA ALA A 16 1.20 4.30 -23.79
C ALA A 16 2.44 3.83 -22.99
N GLY A 17 2.26 3.33 -21.77
CA GLY A 17 3.33 2.90 -20.87
C GLY A 17 3.53 3.81 -19.65
N PRO A 18 4.51 3.46 -18.79
CA PRO A 18 4.84 4.23 -17.59
C PRO A 18 5.67 5.48 -17.92
N THR A 19 5.41 6.58 -17.21
CA THR A 19 6.22 7.81 -17.26
C THR A 19 6.65 8.24 -15.87
N VAL A 20 7.91 8.65 -15.71
CA VAL A 20 8.47 9.11 -14.44
C VAL A 20 8.43 10.63 -14.37
N VAL A 21 8.02 11.17 -13.22
CA VAL A 21 8.02 12.61 -12.90
C VAL A 21 8.76 12.81 -11.58
N ASP A 22 9.83 13.60 -11.60
CA ASP A 22 10.57 13.92 -10.39
C ASP A 22 9.77 14.86 -9.48
N GLY A 23 9.87 14.63 -8.16
CA GLY A 23 9.21 15.43 -7.15
C GLY A 23 7.92 14.81 -6.60
N PRO A 24 7.21 15.54 -5.71
CA PRO A 24 6.06 15.02 -4.98
C PRO A 24 4.92 14.56 -5.87
N PHE A 25 4.10 13.66 -5.31
CA PHE A 25 2.73 13.51 -5.76
C PHE A 25 2.02 14.88 -5.62
N SER A 26 1.70 15.51 -6.75
CA SER A 26 1.48 16.96 -6.84
C SER A 26 0.11 17.46 -6.36
N GLU A 27 -0.79 16.57 -5.91
CA GLU A 27 -2.18 16.93 -5.60
C GLU A 27 -2.69 16.40 -4.24
N THR A 28 -1.93 16.57 -3.15
CA THR A 28 -2.51 16.36 -1.82
C THR A 28 -2.34 17.59 -0.94
N LYS A 29 -3.42 17.98 -0.27
CA LYS A 29 -3.41 19.03 0.75
C LYS A 29 -2.60 18.62 1.99
N GLU A 30 -2.41 17.31 2.17
CA GLU A 30 -1.71 16.68 3.28
C GLU A 30 -0.68 15.68 2.73
N LEU A 31 0.51 15.63 3.33
CA LEU A 31 1.61 14.77 2.88
C LEU A 31 1.72 13.53 3.79
N ILE A 32 1.82 12.35 3.20
CA ILE A 32 2.11 11.11 3.95
C ILE A 32 3.59 11.12 4.35
N GLY A 33 3.86 11.30 5.65
CA GLY A 33 5.21 11.30 6.21
C GLY A 33 5.81 9.91 6.45
N GLY A 34 5.00 8.85 6.32
CA GLY A 34 5.40 7.47 6.49
C GLY A 34 4.24 6.50 6.59
N PHE A 35 4.57 5.21 6.57
CA PHE A 35 3.64 4.13 6.85
C PHE A 35 4.36 3.03 7.64
N TRP A 36 3.58 2.17 8.28
CA TRP A 36 4.03 0.96 8.93
C TRP A 36 3.14 -0.20 8.46
N ILE A 37 3.70 -1.40 8.45
CA ILE A 37 2.94 -2.65 8.30
C ILE A 37 3.05 -3.37 9.64
N LEU A 38 1.90 -3.69 10.22
CA LEU A 38 1.79 -4.34 11.53
C LEU A 38 1.05 -5.65 11.36
N ASP A 39 1.65 -6.74 11.85
CA ASP A 39 0.99 -8.04 11.98
C ASP A 39 0.43 -8.16 13.40
N VAL A 40 -0.89 -8.11 13.50
CA VAL A 40 -1.65 -8.07 14.76
C VAL A 40 -2.93 -8.87 14.63
N LYS A 41 -3.51 -9.29 15.75
CA LYS A 41 -4.64 -10.22 15.75
C LYS A 41 -5.98 -9.54 15.42
N SER A 42 -6.06 -8.22 15.59
CA SER A 42 -7.27 -7.46 15.25
C SER A 42 -7.00 -5.98 15.00
N LYS A 43 -8.00 -5.29 14.44
CA LYS A 43 -7.98 -3.83 14.26
C LYS A 43 -7.85 -3.10 15.60
N GLU A 44 -8.50 -3.57 16.65
CA GLU A 44 -8.45 -2.97 17.99
C GLU A 44 -7.03 -3.03 18.57
N GLU A 45 -6.33 -4.16 18.41
CA GLU A 45 -4.93 -4.29 18.81
C GLU A 45 -4.03 -3.32 18.02
N CYS A 46 -4.27 -3.17 16.72
CA CYS A 46 -3.58 -2.18 15.89
C CYS A 46 -3.80 -0.74 16.41
N LEU A 47 -5.05 -0.40 16.75
CA LEU A 47 -5.41 0.91 17.25
C LEU A 47 -4.76 1.22 18.61
N GLU A 48 -4.71 0.24 19.52
CA GLU A 48 -4.01 0.41 20.80
C GLU A 48 -2.50 0.62 20.61
N TRP A 49 -1.89 -0.08 19.66
CA TRP A 49 -0.50 0.13 19.29
C TRP A 49 -0.25 1.53 18.73
N VAL A 50 -1.07 1.99 17.77
CA VAL A 50 -0.92 3.30 17.12
C VAL A 50 -1.03 4.46 18.11
N LYS A 51 -1.85 4.34 19.16
CA LYS A 51 -1.97 5.36 20.21
C LYS A 51 -0.70 5.58 21.03
N GLN A 52 0.27 4.66 20.97
CA GLN A 52 1.55 4.79 21.67
C GLN A 52 2.60 5.56 20.86
N ILE A 53 2.31 5.93 19.61
CA ILE A 53 3.24 6.70 18.78
C ILE A 53 3.43 8.09 19.40
N PRO A 54 4.68 8.57 19.59
CA PRO A 54 4.96 9.83 20.26
C PRO A 54 4.76 11.04 19.31
N PHE A 55 3.56 11.16 18.72
CA PHE A 55 3.18 12.34 17.94
C PHE A 55 2.38 13.31 18.81
N GLU A 56 2.77 14.58 18.78
CA GLU A 56 2.07 15.66 19.49
C GLU A 56 0.83 16.13 18.71
N GLU A 57 0.93 16.20 17.38
CA GLU A 57 -0.13 16.57 16.45
C GLU A 57 -0.01 15.74 15.16
N GLY A 58 -1.14 15.46 14.50
CA GLY A 58 -1.21 14.72 13.24
C GLY A 58 -2.25 13.61 13.24
N GLU A 59 -2.34 12.90 12.13
CA GLU A 59 -3.30 11.81 11.92
C GLU A 59 -2.60 10.55 11.42
N VAL A 60 -3.10 9.38 11.84
CA VAL A 60 -2.67 8.07 11.34
C VAL A 60 -3.91 7.35 10.84
N GLU A 61 -3.97 7.07 9.54
CA GLU A 61 -5.01 6.24 8.96
C GLU A 61 -4.66 4.76 9.18
N VAL A 62 -5.56 4.00 9.81
CA VAL A 62 -5.40 2.56 10.03
C VAL A 62 -6.24 1.80 9.02
N ARG A 63 -5.57 1.08 8.13
CA ARG A 63 -6.20 0.24 7.10
C ARG A 63 -5.68 -1.18 7.20
N GLN A 64 -6.60 -2.14 7.05
CA GLN A 64 -6.24 -3.53 6.87
C GLN A 64 -5.68 -3.74 5.45
N ILE A 65 -4.62 -4.53 5.34
CA ILE A 65 -4.14 -5.02 4.04
C ILE A 65 -5.10 -6.11 3.59
N ALA A 66 -5.66 -5.97 2.40
CA ALA A 66 -6.58 -6.95 1.84
C ALA A 66 -5.85 -8.26 1.53
N GLU A 67 -6.49 -9.37 1.88
CA GLU A 67 -6.09 -10.71 1.46
C GLU A 67 -6.87 -11.16 0.23
N VAL A 68 -6.42 -12.24 -0.42
CA VAL A 68 -7.04 -12.74 -1.64
C VAL A 68 -8.52 -13.11 -1.40
N GLU A 69 -8.83 -13.59 -0.21
CA GLU A 69 -10.17 -13.94 0.23
C GLU A 69 -11.11 -12.75 0.36
N ASP A 70 -10.58 -11.54 0.50
CA ASP A 70 -11.38 -10.30 0.58
C ASP A 70 -11.90 -9.87 -0.80
N PHE A 71 -11.36 -10.40 -1.89
CA PHE A 71 -11.82 -10.12 -3.25
C PHE A 71 -12.89 -11.13 -3.66
N THR A 72 -14.11 -10.66 -3.93
CA THR A 72 -15.17 -11.53 -4.46
C THR A 72 -14.92 -11.85 -5.94
N ARG A 73 -15.37 -13.03 -6.38
CA ARG A 73 -15.19 -13.55 -7.76
C ARG A 73 -15.79 -12.64 -8.85
N ASP A 74 -16.62 -11.69 -8.46
CA ASP A 74 -17.26 -10.70 -9.34
C ASP A 74 -16.42 -9.41 -9.51
N GLU A 75 -15.46 -9.16 -8.63
CA GLU A 75 -14.58 -7.95 -8.65
C GLU A 75 -13.23 -8.24 -9.30
N VAL A 76 -12.77 -9.49 -9.22
CA VAL A 76 -11.52 -9.97 -9.82
C VAL A 76 -11.81 -11.27 -10.54
N SER A 77 -11.47 -11.35 -11.82
CA SER A 77 -11.74 -12.56 -12.62
C SER A 77 -11.08 -13.79 -11.99
N ALA A 78 -11.75 -14.95 -12.01
CA ALA A 78 -11.21 -16.19 -11.42
C ALA A 78 -9.77 -16.52 -11.87
N PRO A 79 -9.36 -16.32 -13.14
CA PRO A 79 -7.96 -16.53 -13.55
C PRO A 79 -6.95 -15.62 -12.83
N ALA A 80 -7.32 -14.38 -12.51
CA ALA A 80 -6.45 -13.44 -11.82
C ALA A 80 -6.31 -13.81 -10.32
N LEU A 81 -7.38 -14.30 -9.69
CA LEU A 81 -7.32 -14.82 -8.31
C LEU A 81 -6.44 -16.08 -8.23
N ASP A 82 -6.58 -17.00 -9.17
CA ASP A 82 -5.76 -18.22 -9.22
C ASP A 82 -4.28 -17.90 -9.45
N GLN A 83 -4.00 -16.90 -10.30
CA GLN A 83 -2.64 -16.42 -10.56
C GLN A 83 -1.99 -15.79 -9.32
N GLU A 84 -2.71 -14.91 -8.61
CA GLU A 84 -2.24 -14.28 -7.37
C GLU A 84 -1.96 -15.32 -6.28
N LYS A 85 -2.86 -16.30 -6.05
CA LYS A 85 -2.64 -17.39 -5.09
C LYS A 85 -1.37 -18.18 -5.41
N ALA A 86 -1.20 -18.53 -6.67
CA ALA A 86 -0.05 -19.30 -7.11
C ALA A 86 1.28 -18.54 -6.95
N TRP A 87 1.29 -17.21 -7.10
CA TRP A 87 2.47 -16.39 -6.83
C TRP A 87 2.80 -16.30 -5.34
N ARG A 88 1.78 -16.14 -4.49
CA ARG A 88 1.95 -16.11 -3.02
C ARG A 88 2.46 -17.43 -2.45
N GLU A 89 1.93 -18.56 -2.91
CA GLU A 89 2.38 -19.89 -2.48
C GLU A 89 3.83 -20.19 -2.86
N ARG A 90 4.28 -19.68 -4.01
CA ARG A 90 5.67 -19.85 -4.47
C ARG A 90 6.64 -18.83 -3.88
N GLY A 91 6.13 -17.75 -3.29
CA GLY A 91 6.96 -16.62 -2.84
C GLY A 91 7.55 -15.81 -3.99
N ASP A 92 6.94 -15.88 -5.19
CA ASP A 92 7.40 -15.21 -6.42
C ASP A 92 6.93 -13.74 -6.47
N TRP A 93 7.20 -12.98 -5.40
CA TRP A 93 6.78 -11.57 -5.28
C TRP A 93 7.35 -10.68 -6.38
N ASP A 94 8.50 -11.05 -6.96
CA ASP A 94 9.18 -10.31 -8.02
C ASP A 94 8.44 -10.36 -9.37
N GLN A 95 7.48 -11.27 -9.58
CA GLN A 95 6.73 -11.36 -10.84
C GLN A 95 5.53 -10.42 -10.91
N GLN A 96 5.15 -9.78 -9.80
CA GLN A 96 4.04 -8.82 -9.75
C GLN A 96 4.43 -7.43 -10.30
N ILE A 97 5.73 -7.15 -10.43
CA ILE A 97 6.28 -5.85 -10.83
C ILE A 97 6.76 -5.81 -12.30
N GLY A 98 6.42 -6.84 -13.10
CA GLY A 98 6.81 -6.99 -14.51
C GLY A 98 5.72 -6.61 -15.51
#